data_AF-A0A0J7KQA9-F1
#
_entry.id   AF-A0A0J7KQA9-F1
#
_cell.length_a   1.000
_cell.length_b   1.000
_cell.length_c   1.000
_cell.angle_alpha   90.00
_cell.angle_beta   90.00
_cell.angle_gamma   90.00
#
_symmetry.space_group_name_H-M   'P 1'
#
loop_
_entity.id
_entity.type
_entity.pdbx_description
1 polymer ?
#
loop_
_entity_poly.entity_id
_entity_poly.type
_entity_poly.pdbx_seq_one_letter_code
_entity_poly.pdbx_strand_id
1 'polypeptide(L)'
;MDLVKSILENEKEKDTDPSKSILVQKDVDLDIDLGTLLASDYNALDIKTLKSKPDSYLKSLTRDNVQLLINKIWELPIERVDVAIMATLPKPEYVLPRSRVIPKPKPLTKWQQFAKQKGIQTKKKGKSKLKWDEELK
;
A
#
# COMPACT_ATOMS: atom_id res chain seq x y z
N MET A 1 -16.81 35.91 23.94
CA MET A 1 -18.05 35.47 23.26
C MET A 1 -17.93 35.49 21.74
N ASP A 2 -17.05 36.32 21.17
CA ASP A 2 -16.91 36.45 19.71
C ASP A 2 -16.17 35.30 19.03
N LEU A 3 -15.22 34.64 19.70
CA LEU A 3 -14.48 33.48 19.16
C LEU A 3 -15.40 32.27 18.93
N VAL A 4 -16.36 32.04 19.82
CA VAL A 4 -17.32 30.94 19.68
C VAL A 4 -18.29 31.22 18.54
N LYS A 5 -18.68 32.50 18.39
CA LYS A 5 -19.59 32.95 17.33
C LYS A 5 -18.95 32.86 15.94
N SER A 6 -17.66 33.21 15.82
CA SER A 6 -16.91 33.06 14.57
C SER A 6 -16.61 31.60 14.20
N ILE A 7 -16.41 30.71 15.19
CA ILE A 7 -16.33 29.27 14.93
C ILE A 7 -17.67 28.74 14.39
N LEU A 8 -18.79 29.12 15.02
CA LEU A 8 -20.13 28.72 14.57
C LEU A 8 -20.50 29.27 13.18
N GLU A 9 -20.07 30.49 12.83
CA GLU A 9 -20.28 31.06 11.49
C GLU A 9 -19.41 30.35 10.43
N ASN A 10 -18.15 30.03 10.74
CA ASN A 10 -17.28 29.25 9.86
C ASN A 10 -17.77 27.80 9.65
N GLU A 11 -18.38 27.19 10.67
CA GLU A 11 -19.03 25.88 10.53
C GLU A 11 -20.26 25.95 9.62
N LYS A 12 -21.10 26.98 9.77
CA LYS A 12 -22.24 27.21 8.87
C LYS A 12 -21.81 27.45 7.42
N GLU A 13 -20.71 28.17 7.18
CA GLU A 13 -20.18 28.38 5.82
C GLU A 13 -19.51 27.15 5.21
N LYS A 14 -19.10 26.16 6.01
CA LYS A 14 -18.64 24.84 5.52
C LYS A 14 -19.83 23.99 5.07
N ASP A 15 -20.97 24.10 5.73
CA ASP A 15 -22.19 23.38 5.36
C ASP A 15 -22.85 23.94 4.09
N THR A 16 -22.63 25.21 3.75
CA THR A 16 -23.25 25.85 2.58
C THR A 16 -22.58 25.52 1.24
N ASP A 17 -21.29 25.16 1.24
CA ASP A 17 -20.58 24.76 0.01
C ASP A 17 -20.39 23.24 -0.05
N PRO A 18 -21.09 22.51 -0.94
CA PRO A 18 -20.96 21.05 -1.04
C PRO A 18 -19.52 20.61 -1.37
N SER A 19 -18.72 21.49 -1.98
CA SER A 19 -17.31 21.29 -2.28
C SER A 19 -16.38 21.30 -1.05
N LYS A 20 -16.84 21.82 0.10
CA LYS A 20 -16.08 21.86 1.35
C LYS A 20 -16.35 20.66 2.25
N SER A 21 -17.44 19.92 2.00
CA SER A 21 -17.75 18.72 2.78
C SER A 21 -16.79 17.58 2.43
N ILE A 22 -16.22 16.97 3.47
CA ILE A 22 -15.40 15.75 3.36
C ILE A 22 -16.23 14.47 3.49
N LEU A 23 -17.49 14.60 3.90
CA LEU A 23 -18.41 13.49 4.12
C LEU A 23 -19.16 13.19 2.82
N VAL A 24 -19.02 11.95 2.35
CA VAL A 24 -19.70 11.43 1.16
C VAL A 24 -20.54 10.25 1.60
N GLN A 25 -21.84 10.32 1.32
CA GLN A 25 -22.78 9.23 1.60
C GLN A 25 -23.09 8.49 0.31
N LYS A 26 -23.07 7.16 0.37
CA LYS A 26 -23.47 6.26 -0.72
C LYS A 26 -24.37 5.16 -0.16
N ASP A 27 -25.18 4.56 -1.04
CA ASP A 27 -26.09 3.49 -0.66
C ASP A 27 -25.33 2.22 -0.24
N VAL A 28 -24.24 1.91 -0.93
CA VAL A 28 -23.30 0.83 -0.61
C VAL A 28 -21.93 1.43 -0.34
N ASP A 29 -21.33 1.03 0.78
CA ASP A 29 -19.96 1.41 1.13
C ASP A 29 -18.94 0.91 0.09
N LEU A 30 -17.88 1.67 -0.09
CA LEU A 30 -16.78 1.29 -0.98
C LEU A 30 -15.93 0.19 -0.36
N ASP A 31 -15.50 -0.74 -1.19
CA ASP A 31 -14.48 -1.73 -0.85
C ASP A 31 -13.10 -1.12 -1.13
N ILE A 32 -12.34 -0.84 -0.07
CA ILE A 32 -11.10 -0.06 -0.12
C ILE A 32 -9.92 -0.92 0.30
N ASP A 33 -9.01 -1.20 -0.63
CA ASP A 33 -7.70 -1.80 -0.34
C ASP A 33 -6.64 -0.70 -0.24
N LEU A 34 -6.35 -0.29 0.99
CA LEU A 34 -5.34 0.73 1.28
C LEU A 34 -3.91 0.29 0.92
N GLY A 35 -3.64 -1.02 0.85
CA GLY A 35 -2.32 -1.51 0.48
C GLY A 35 -2.00 -1.29 -1.00
N THR A 36 -3.02 -1.28 -1.86
CA THR A 36 -2.88 -0.97 -3.29
C THR A 36 -3.42 0.41 -3.69
N LEU A 37 -3.95 1.17 -2.72
CA LEU A 37 -4.65 2.44 -2.94
C LEU A 37 -5.82 2.28 -3.92
N LEU A 38 -6.52 1.15 -3.83
CA LEU A 38 -7.64 0.78 -4.68
C LEU A 38 -8.95 1.04 -3.94
N ALA A 39 -9.93 1.61 -4.65
CA ALA A 39 -11.28 1.77 -4.16
C ALA A 39 -12.26 1.23 -5.21
N SER A 40 -13.03 0.21 -4.85
CA SER A 40 -14.02 -0.45 -5.70
C SER A 40 -15.42 0.00 -5.31
N ASP A 41 -16.10 0.65 -6.25
CA ASP A 41 -17.45 1.16 -6.10
C ASP A 41 -18.43 0.24 -6.83
N TYR A 42 -19.26 -0.49 -6.08
CA TYR A 42 -20.27 -1.42 -6.62
C TYR A 42 -21.66 -0.79 -6.76
N ASN A 43 -21.80 0.52 -6.53
CA ASN A 43 -23.07 1.22 -6.71
C ASN A 43 -23.48 1.27 -8.20
N ALA A 44 -24.78 1.26 -8.45
CA ALA A 44 -25.31 1.32 -9.82
C ALA A 44 -25.04 2.69 -10.46
N LEU A 45 -24.61 2.69 -11.73
CA LEU A 45 -24.39 3.92 -12.48
C LEU A 45 -25.71 4.47 -13.04
N ASP A 46 -25.90 5.79 -12.98
CA ASP A 46 -26.98 6.43 -13.74
C ASP A 46 -26.58 6.53 -15.22
N ILE A 47 -27.03 5.53 -15.97
CA ILE A 47 -26.76 5.38 -17.41
C ILE A 47 -27.27 6.59 -18.21
N LYS A 48 -28.34 7.27 -17.77
CA LYS A 48 -28.91 8.39 -18.52
C LYS A 48 -28.03 9.64 -18.40
N THR A 49 -27.61 10.00 -17.20
CA THR A 49 -26.67 11.12 -17.01
C THR A 49 -25.29 10.81 -17.56
N LEU A 50 -24.80 9.58 -17.39
CA LEU A 50 -23.53 9.16 -17.98
C LEU A 50 -23.49 9.35 -19.50
N LYS A 51 -24.57 9.03 -20.22
CA LYS A 51 -24.64 9.22 -21.67
C LYS A 51 -24.80 10.69 -22.09
N SER A 52 -25.51 11.49 -21.31
CA SER A 52 -25.78 12.89 -21.66
C SER A 52 -24.63 13.84 -21.34
N LYS A 53 -23.93 13.61 -20.22
CA LYS A 53 -22.81 14.44 -19.75
C LYS A 53 -21.72 13.57 -19.10
N PRO A 54 -20.97 12.80 -19.91
CA PRO A 54 -20.04 11.79 -19.42
C PRO A 54 -18.95 12.38 -18.52
N ASP A 55 -18.25 13.41 -18.98
CA ASP A 55 -17.08 13.95 -18.27
C ASP A 55 -17.44 14.54 -16.91
N SER A 56 -18.54 15.31 -16.84
CA SER A 56 -18.98 15.88 -15.57
C SER A 56 -19.44 14.83 -14.58
N TYR A 57 -20.15 13.80 -15.07
CA TYR A 57 -20.65 12.70 -14.24
C TYR A 57 -19.50 11.83 -13.70
N LEU A 58 -18.57 11.43 -14.58
CA LEU A 58 -17.40 10.65 -14.18
C LEU A 58 -16.49 11.44 -13.24
N LYS A 59 -16.32 12.73 -13.47
CA LYS A 59 -15.56 13.61 -12.57
C LYS A 59 -16.21 13.72 -11.19
N SER A 60 -17.53 13.94 -11.12
CA SER A 60 -18.24 14.04 -9.84
C SER A 60 -18.18 12.72 -9.06
N LEU A 61 -18.41 11.59 -9.75
CA LEU A 61 -18.36 10.24 -9.18
C LEU A 61 -16.96 9.88 -8.69
N THR A 62 -15.94 10.14 -9.51
CA THR A 62 -14.54 9.85 -9.14
C THR A 62 -14.10 10.71 -7.97
N ARG A 63 -14.52 11.99 -7.92
CA ARG A 63 -14.22 12.89 -6.80
C ARG A 63 -14.82 12.38 -5.49
N ASP A 64 -16.05 11.84 -5.50
CA ASP A 64 -16.65 11.17 -4.33
C ASP A 64 -15.81 9.98 -3.86
N ASN A 65 -15.44 9.10 -4.80
CA ASN A 65 -14.71 7.87 -4.49
C ASN A 65 -13.30 8.16 -3.96
N VAL A 66 -12.61 9.14 -4.57
CA VAL A 66 -11.30 9.59 -4.12
C VAL A 66 -11.39 10.26 -2.75
N GLN A 67 -12.43 11.04 -2.47
CA GLN A 67 -12.61 11.64 -1.15
C GLN A 67 -12.66 10.57 -0.05
N LEU A 68 -13.44 9.49 -0.26
CA LEU A 68 -13.53 8.37 0.68
C LEU A 68 -12.18 7.65 0.84
N LEU A 69 -11.45 7.41 -0.25
CA LEU A 69 -10.12 6.82 -0.22
C LEU A 69 -9.12 7.67 0.57
N ILE A 70 -9.07 8.98 0.30
CA ILE A 70 -8.18 9.92 0.99
C ILE A 70 -8.53 10.01 2.47
N ASN A 71 -9.82 10.04 2.82
CA ASN A 71 -10.26 10.01 4.23
C ASN A 71 -9.66 8.81 4.96
N LYS A 72 -9.71 7.61 4.35
CA LYS A 72 -9.12 6.39 4.91
C LYS A 72 -7.60 6.42 5.02
N ILE A 73 -6.91 7.08 4.08
CA ILE A 73 -5.45 7.25 4.18
C ILE A 73 -5.08 8.14 5.37
N TRP A 74 -5.85 9.20 5.65
CA TRP A 74 -5.59 10.09 6.79
C TRP A 74 -5.92 9.46 8.15
N GLU A 75 -6.66 8.35 8.18
CA GLU A 75 -6.88 7.54 9.39
C GLU A 75 -5.66 6.66 9.75
N LEU A 76 -4.70 6.48 8.82
CA LEU A 76 -3.54 5.60 9.03
C LEU A 76 -2.48 6.21 9.96
N PRO A 77 -1.60 5.38 10.58
CA PRO A 77 -0.46 5.88 11.34
C PRO A 77 0.49 6.71 10.46
N ILE A 78 0.76 7.94 10.89
CA ILE A 78 1.62 8.89 10.20
C ILE A 78 2.94 9.03 10.94
N GLU A 79 4.04 8.90 10.21
CA GLU A 79 5.39 9.10 10.70
C GLU A 79 6.07 10.25 9.94
N ARG A 80 6.96 10.96 10.65
CA ARG A 80 7.82 11.97 10.02
C ARG A 80 9.17 11.33 9.74
N VAL A 81 9.51 11.22 8.46
CA VAL A 81 10.80 10.68 8.00
C VAL A 81 11.55 11.81 7.31
N ASP A 82 12.68 12.20 7.90
CA ASP A 82 13.49 13.36 7.50
C ASP A 82 12.69 14.67 7.42
N VAL A 83 12.25 15.03 6.21
CA VAL A 83 11.50 16.26 5.90
C VAL A 83 10.08 15.95 5.40
N ALA A 84 9.71 14.67 5.25
CA ALA A 84 8.44 14.24 4.70
C ALA A 84 7.50 13.65 5.76
N ILE A 85 6.20 13.85 5.55
CA ILE A 85 5.13 13.20 6.32
C ILE A 85 4.70 11.98 5.50
N MET A 86 4.80 10.78 6.09
CA MET A 86 4.50 9.53 5.40
C MET A 86 3.48 8.72 6.21
N ALA A 87 2.46 8.21 5.53
CA ALA A 87 1.54 7.23 6.10
C ALA A 87 2.07 5.80 5.85
N THR A 88 1.97 4.93 6.85
CA THR A 88 2.35 3.52 6.68
C THR A 88 1.16 2.73 6.13
N LEU A 89 1.28 2.26 4.88
CA LEU A 89 0.22 1.47 4.23
C LEU A 89 0.22 0.00 4.73
N PRO A 90 -0.97 -0.62 4.87
CA PRO A 90 -1.08 -2.04 5.18
C PRO A 90 -0.63 -2.92 4.00
N LYS A 91 -0.57 -4.23 4.22
CA LYS A 91 -0.31 -5.17 3.12
C LYS A 91 -1.50 -5.15 2.13
N PRO A 92 -1.23 -5.18 0.81
CA PRO A 92 -2.25 -5.38 -0.21
C PRO A 92 -3.19 -6.55 0.09
N GLU A 93 -4.49 -6.30 0.05
CA GLU A 93 -5.51 -7.36 0.11
C GLU A 93 -5.78 -7.95 -1.28
N TYR A 94 -5.71 -7.12 -2.32
CA TYR A 94 -5.93 -7.57 -3.69
C TYR A 94 -4.75 -8.42 -4.20
N VAL A 95 -5.01 -9.73 -4.35
CA VAL A 95 -3.98 -10.71 -4.75
C VAL A 95 -3.78 -10.68 -6.26
N LEU A 96 -2.62 -10.19 -6.71
CA LEU A 96 -2.22 -10.22 -8.10
C LEU A 96 -1.44 -11.50 -8.46
N PRO A 97 -1.63 -12.05 -9.67
CA PRO A 97 -0.84 -13.17 -10.14
C PRO A 97 0.63 -12.77 -10.29
N ARG A 98 1.54 -13.65 -9.87
CA ARG A 98 2.97 -13.43 -10.05
C ARG A 98 3.33 -13.50 -11.54
N SER A 99 4.16 -12.57 -12.01
CA SER A 99 4.68 -12.63 -13.40
C SER A 99 5.63 -13.81 -13.63
N ARG A 100 6.31 -14.26 -12.57
CA ARG A 100 7.27 -15.36 -12.61
C ARG A 100 7.00 -16.38 -11.52
N VAL A 101 7.24 -17.63 -11.89
CA VAL A 101 7.19 -18.78 -10.98
C VAL A 101 8.13 -18.55 -9.79
N ILE A 102 7.75 -19.06 -8.63
CA ILE A 102 8.59 -19.05 -7.44
C ILE A 102 9.92 -19.74 -7.78
N PRO A 103 11.09 -19.14 -7.47
CA PRO A 103 12.38 -19.78 -7.69
C PRO A 103 12.39 -21.16 -7.04
N LYS A 104 12.60 -22.20 -7.86
CA LYS A 104 12.70 -23.57 -7.35
C LYS A 104 13.93 -23.69 -6.44
N PRO A 105 13.86 -24.48 -5.36
CA PRO A 105 15.04 -24.74 -4.55
C PRO A 105 16.14 -25.33 -5.44
N LYS A 106 17.37 -24.85 -5.25
CA LYS A 106 18.50 -25.30 -6.06
C LYS A 106 18.69 -26.81 -5.84
N PRO A 107 18.77 -27.62 -6.92
CA PRO A 107 19.06 -29.03 -6.77
C PRO A 107 20.44 -29.19 -6.13
N LEU A 108 20.58 -30.20 -5.27
CA LEU A 108 21.87 -30.52 -4.67
C LEU A 108 22.87 -30.89 -5.77
N THR A 109 24.07 -30.32 -5.71
CA THR A 109 25.16 -30.73 -6.61
C THR A 109 25.61 -32.16 -6.28
N LYS A 110 26.25 -32.86 -7.22
CA LYS A 110 26.80 -34.21 -6.98
C LYS A 110 27.67 -34.26 -5.71
N TRP A 111 28.51 -33.25 -5.49
CA TRP A 111 29.32 -33.14 -4.27
C TRP A 111 28.47 -33.00 -3.01
N GLN A 112 27.42 -32.18 -3.03
CA GLN A 112 26.53 -32.01 -1.88
C GLN A 112 25.74 -33.29 -1.57
N GLN A 113 25.32 -34.03 -2.60
CA GLN A 113 24.67 -35.33 -2.43
C GLN A 113 25.61 -36.34 -1.78
N PHE A 114 26.84 -36.46 -2.29
CA PHE A 114 27.88 -37.32 -1.70
C PHE A 114 28.22 -36.91 -0.26
N ALA A 115 28.44 -35.62 -0.02
CA ALA A 115 28.76 -35.09 1.30
C ALA A 115 27.64 -35.40 2.30
N LYS A 116 26.37 -35.24 1.89
CA LYS A 116 25.22 -35.59 2.72
C LYS A 116 25.14 -37.09 3.01
N GLN A 117 25.34 -37.95 2.01
CA GLN A 117 25.34 -39.41 2.18
C GLN A 117 26.46 -39.90 3.11
N LYS A 118 27.64 -39.27 3.02
CA LYS A 118 28.81 -39.63 3.83
C LYS A 118 28.89 -38.88 5.16
N GLY A 119 27.92 -38.02 5.49
CA GLY A 119 27.95 -37.20 6.70
C GLY A 119 29.10 -36.19 6.76
N ILE A 120 29.66 -35.80 5.60
CA ILE A 120 30.76 -34.83 5.51
C ILE A 120 30.23 -33.44 5.86
N GLN A 121 30.66 -32.91 6.99
CA GLN A 121 30.32 -31.55 7.41
C GLN A 121 31.19 -30.51 6.69
N THR A 122 30.59 -29.40 6.31
CA THR A 122 31.32 -28.27 5.72
C THR A 122 32.22 -27.63 6.78
N LYS A 123 33.47 -27.34 6.41
CA LYS A 123 34.39 -26.63 7.31
C LYS A 123 33.86 -25.22 7.58
N LYS A 124 33.96 -24.76 8.83
CA LYS A 124 33.58 -23.40 9.23
C LYS A 124 34.30 -22.38 8.33
N LYS A 125 33.53 -21.57 7.59
CA LYS A 125 34.05 -20.41 6.85
C LYS A 125 34.47 -19.37 7.89
N GLY A 126 35.77 -19.17 8.05
CA GLY A 126 36.34 -18.32 9.10
C GLY A 126 37.76 -18.68 9.51
N LYS A 127 38.28 -19.85 9.10
CA LYS A 127 39.71 -20.14 9.24
C LYS A 127 40.52 -19.26 8.28
N SER A 128 41.60 -18.67 8.79
CA SER A 128 42.56 -17.88 8.00
C SER A 128 43.05 -18.69 6.80
N LYS A 129 43.22 -18.03 5.65
CA LYS A 129 43.81 -18.63 4.44
C LYS A 129 45.33 -18.72 4.51
N LEU A 130 45.95 -18.07 5.51
CA LEU A 130 47.38 -18.12 5.75
C LEU A 130 47.76 -19.55 6.18
N LYS A 131 48.77 -20.10 5.51
CA LYS A 131 49.44 -21.34 5.89
C LYS A 131 50.88 -21.00 6.26
N TRP A 132 51.40 -21.69 7.27
CA TRP A 132 52.80 -21.61 7.63
C TRP A 132 53.65 -22.25 6.54
N ASP A 133 54.73 -21.57 6.14
CA ASP A 133 55.74 -22.08 5.21
C ASP A 133 56.99 -22.46 6.03
N GLU A 134 57.45 -23.70 5.89
CA GLU A 134 58.57 -24.23 6.70
C GLU A 134 59.94 -23.94 6.06
N GLU A 135 60.00 -23.60 4.76
CA GLU A 135 61.27 -23.39 4.04
C GLU A 135 61.83 -21.97 4.19
N LEU A 136 60.95 -20.98 4.35
CA LEU A 136 61.31 -19.56 4.52
C LEU A 136 61.05 -19.15 5.97
N LYS A 137 62.03 -19.39 6.86
CA LYS A 137 62.08 -18.81 8.21
C LYS A 137 62.52 -17.35 8.19
#